data_AF-A0A920T6C2-F1
#
_entry.id   AF-A0A920T6C2-F1
#
_cell.length_a   1.000
_cell.length_b   1.000
_cell.length_c   1.000
_cell.angle_alpha   90.00
_cell.angle_beta   90.00
_cell.angle_gamma   90.00
#
_symmetry.space_group_name_H-M   'P 1'
#
loop_
_entity.id
_entity.type
_entity.pdbx_description
1 polymer ?
#
loop_
_entity_poly.entity_id
_entity_poly.type
_entity_poly.pdbx_seq_one_letter_code
_entity_poly.pdbx_strand_id
1 'polypeptide(L)'
;MSFSQTRNSLLTILDSEDGEIIDQVEAPNQGSIMFPSWSRDGKKIVITSQNFQGRAIYTYNINKRIFVKIKSETWEDISHPIFYKNFIIYESPYQGIDNLIAINMDTKEEYLITSRKLGAYHPSITNSDQLLFSDYSLMGKSVARIDLDSNKWSPIPKIVYAPR
;
A
#
# COMPACT_ATOMS: atom_id res chain seq x y z
N MET A 1 4.07 -4.87 -16.90
CA MET A 1 3.26 -5.99 -16.37
C MET A 1 3.53 -7.21 -17.23
N SER A 2 3.82 -8.36 -16.60
CA SER A 2 3.96 -9.66 -17.27
C SER A 2 2.78 -10.54 -16.85
N PHE A 3 2.36 -11.46 -17.72
CA PHE A 3 1.21 -12.34 -17.48
C PHE A 3 1.63 -13.81 -17.61
N SER A 4 1.05 -14.69 -16.80
CA SER A 4 1.22 -16.14 -16.95
C SER A 4 0.47 -16.66 -18.18
N GLN A 5 0.68 -17.94 -18.52
CA GLN A 5 -0.06 -18.59 -19.62
C GLN A 5 -1.58 -18.59 -19.39
N THR A 6 -2.02 -18.53 -18.14
CA THR A 6 -3.44 -18.41 -17.74
C THR A 6 -3.91 -16.95 -17.64
N ARG A 7 -3.09 -15.99 -18.07
CA ARG A 7 -3.32 -14.53 -18.02
C ARG A 7 -3.39 -13.92 -16.62
N ASN A 8 -2.79 -14.57 -15.62
CA ASN A 8 -2.63 -13.97 -14.29
C ASN A 8 -1.48 -12.97 -14.31
N SER A 9 -1.60 -11.84 -13.60
CA SER A 9 -0.47 -10.90 -13.46
C SER A 9 0.69 -11.56 -12.71
N LEU A 10 1.93 -11.22 -13.07
CA LEU A 10 3.14 -11.69 -12.42
C LEU A 10 3.84 -10.54 -11.68
N LEU A 11 4.28 -10.82 -10.45
CA LEU A 11 5.32 -10.04 -9.78
C LEU A 11 6.67 -10.59 -10.25
N THR A 12 7.40 -9.80 -11.02
CA THR A 12 8.76 -10.15 -11.46
C THR A 12 9.75 -9.24 -10.75
N ILE A 13 10.76 -9.83 -10.14
CA ILE A 13 11.90 -9.17 -9.51
C ILE A 13 13.10 -9.39 -10.42
N LEU A 14 13.74 -8.28 -10.82
CA LEU A 14 14.92 -8.29 -11.67
C LEU A 14 16.13 -7.83 -10.86
N ASP A 15 17.29 -8.39 -11.18
CA ASP A 15 18.56 -7.83 -10.76
C ASP A 15 18.76 -6.46 -11.42
N SER A 16 19.28 -5.50 -10.65
CA SER A 16 19.43 -4.13 -11.11
C SER A 16 20.66 -3.90 -12.00
N GLU A 17 21.66 -4.78 -11.94
CA GLU A 17 22.91 -4.65 -12.69
C GLU A 17 22.77 -5.23 -14.11
N ASP A 18 22.19 -6.42 -14.25
CA ASP A 18 22.12 -7.14 -15.53
C ASP A 18 20.69 -7.42 -16.04
N GLY A 19 19.66 -7.19 -15.20
CA GLY A 19 18.27 -7.44 -15.55
C GLY A 19 17.84 -8.91 -15.51
N GLU A 20 18.67 -9.80 -14.95
CA GLU A 20 18.30 -11.21 -14.76
C GLU A 20 17.09 -11.34 -13.81
N ILE A 21 16.25 -12.36 -14.04
CA ILE A 21 15.09 -12.61 -13.19
C ILE A 21 15.57 -13.27 -11.89
N ILE A 22 15.54 -12.51 -10.79
CA ILE A 22 15.79 -13.02 -9.43
C ILE A 22 14.61 -13.86 -8.95
N ASP A 23 13.39 -13.36 -9.19
CA ASP A 23 12.17 -14.02 -8.77
C ASP A 23 11.01 -13.70 -9.71
N GLN A 24 10.09 -14.64 -9.85
CA GLN A 24 8.80 -14.46 -10.49
C GLN A 24 7.72 -15.27 -9.78
N VAL A 25 6.56 -14.65 -9.53
CA VAL A 25 5.42 -15.30 -8.88
C VAL A 25 4.09 -14.75 -9.40
N GLU A 26 3.08 -15.61 -9.51
CA GLU A 26 1.72 -15.18 -9.84
C GLU A 26 1.14 -14.29 -8.74
N ALA A 27 0.36 -13.30 -9.16
CA ALA A 27 -0.37 -12.42 -8.26
C ALA A 27 -1.23 -13.23 -7.28
N PRO A 28 -1.36 -12.76 -6.03
CA PRO A 28 -2.35 -13.33 -5.13
C PRO A 28 -3.74 -13.14 -5.75
N ASN A 29 -4.71 -13.91 -5.28
CA ASN A 29 -6.15 -13.79 -5.61
C ASN A 29 -6.52 -13.64 -7.10
N GLN A 30 -5.65 -14.12 -8.02
CA GLN A 30 -5.77 -13.97 -9.48
C GLN A 30 -5.96 -12.50 -9.92
N GLY A 31 -5.50 -11.55 -9.10
CA GLY A 31 -5.68 -10.13 -9.34
C GLY A 31 -4.58 -9.51 -10.21
N SER A 32 -4.80 -8.25 -10.57
CA SER A 32 -3.80 -7.40 -11.20
C SER A 32 -2.95 -6.71 -10.14
N ILE A 33 -1.62 -6.77 -10.29
CA ILE A 33 -0.67 -6.16 -9.36
C ILE A 33 -0.47 -4.68 -9.71
N MET A 34 -0.57 -3.82 -8.70
CA MET A 34 -0.37 -2.39 -8.80
C MET A 34 0.50 -1.89 -7.65
N PHE A 35 1.19 -0.77 -7.90
CA PHE A 35 1.92 0.00 -6.90
C PHE A 35 2.88 -0.82 -5.99
N PRO A 36 3.81 -1.61 -6.56
CA PRO A 36 4.78 -2.33 -5.75
C PRO A 36 5.73 -1.38 -5.03
N SER A 37 6.06 -1.69 -3.77
CA SER A 37 7.03 -0.95 -2.97
C SER A 37 7.85 -1.88 -2.08
N TRP A 38 9.16 -1.63 -2.00
CA TRP A 38 10.10 -2.46 -1.24
C TRP A 38 10.09 -2.13 0.25
N SER A 39 10.28 -3.13 1.10
CA SER A 39 10.70 -2.90 2.49
C SER A 39 12.14 -2.39 2.51
N ARG A 40 12.48 -1.60 3.54
CA ARG A 40 13.83 -1.02 3.68
C ARG A 40 14.96 -2.07 3.71
N ASP A 41 14.69 -3.24 4.26
CA ASP A 41 15.65 -4.35 4.34
C ASP A 41 15.72 -5.21 3.08
N GLY A 42 14.94 -4.88 2.04
CA GLY A 42 14.91 -5.62 0.78
C GLY A 42 14.32 -7.02 0.86
N LYS A 43 13.68 -7.41 1.98
CA LYS A 43 13.18 -8.78 2.17
C LYS A 43 11.71 -8.97 1.80
N LYS A 44 10.97 -7.88 1.67
CA LYS A 44 9.54 -7.88 1.37
C LYS A 44 9.18 -6.83 0.33
N ILE A 45 8.08 -7.08 -0.37
CA ILE A 45 7.42 -6.12 -1.26
C ILE A 45 5.98 -5.97 -0.78
N VAL A 46 5.45 -4.77 -0.72
CA VAL A 46 4.01 -4.52 -0.56
C VAL A 46 3.42 -4.16 -1.89
N ILE A 47 2.22 -4.66 -2.17
CA ILE A 47 1.48 -4.41 -3.41
C ILE A 47 0.02 -4.11 -3.10
N THR A 48 -0.63 -3.42 -4.02
CA THR A 48 -2.09 -3.47 -4.18
C THR A 48 -2.44 -4.52 -5.24
N SER A 49 -3.44 -5.36 -4.96
CA SER A 49 -4.02 -6.28 -5.94
C SER A 49 -5.46 -5.89 -6.24
N GLN A 50 -5.88 -5.93 -7.51
CA GLN A 50 -7.26 -5.70 -7.94
C GLN A 50 -7.85 -6.96 -8.57
N ASN A 51 -9.00 -7.41 -8.09
CA ASN A 51 -9.82 -8.43 -8.76
C ASN A 51 -11.31 -8.01 -8.77
N PHE A 52 -12.20 -8.93 -9.13
CA PHE A 52 -13.65 -8.68 -9.19
C PHE A 52 -14.33 -8.43 -7.83
N GLN A 53 -13.64 -8.65 -6.71
CA GLN A 53 -14.15 -8.37 -5.37
C GLN A 53 -13.67 -7.01 -4.82
N GLY A 54 -12.77 -6.33 -5.53
CA GLY A 54 -12.21 -5.03 -5.14
C GLY A 54 -10.69 -5.04 -5.06
N ARG A 55 -10.14 -4.02 -4.40
CA ARG A 55 -8.71 -3.88 -4.13
C ARG A 55 -8.35 -4.43 -2.76
N ALA A 56 -7.20 -5.07 -2.67
CA ALA A 56 -6.62 -5.59 -1.43
C ALA A 56 -5.14 -5.23 -1.34
N ILE A 57 -4.58 -5.23 -0.13
CA ILE A 57 -3.15 -5.02 0.10
C ILE A 57 -2.51 -6.32 0.53
N TYR A 58 -1.40 -6.68 -0.11
CA TYR A 58 -0.61 -7.85 0.23
C TYR A 58 0.85 -7.47 0.46
N THR A 59 1.51 -8.23 1.34
CA THR A 59 2.97 -8.25 1.40
C THR A 59 3.47 -9.57 0.83
N TYR A 60 4.54 -9.53 0.05
CA TYR A 60 5.27 -10.68 -0.47
C TYR A 60 6.57 -10.82 0.30
N ASN A 61 6.82 -11.98 0.89
CA ASN A 61 8.13 -12.32 1.46
C ASN A 61 8.95 -13.06 0.41
N ILE A 62 10.10 -12.52 0.03
CA ILE A 62 10.90 -13.03 -1.08
C ILE A 62 11.51 -14.39 -0.73
N ASN A 63 12.18 -14.49 0.43
CA ASN A 63 12.83 -15.73 0.86
C ASN A 63 11.83 -16.89 1.03
N LYS A 64 10.64 -16.61 1.57
CA LYS A 64 9.61 -17.62 1.79
C LYS A 64 8.71 -17.84 0.58
N ARG A 65 8.74 -16.93 -0.40
CA ARG A 65 7.86 -16.89 -1.58
C ARG A 65 6.37 -16.94 -1.24
N ILE A 66 5.96 -16.20 -0.20
CA ILE A 66 4.57 -16.21 0.30
C ILE A 66 3.98 -14.80 0.28
N PHE A 67 2.77 -14.69 -0.25
CA PHE A 67 1.91 -13.52 -0.06
C PHE A 67 1.13 -13.62 1.26
N VAL A 68 1.11 -12.53 2.01
CA VAL A 68 0.31 -12.35 3.22
C VAL A 68 -0.66 -11.21 2.99
N LYS A 69 -1.96 -11.49 3.13
CA LYS A 69 -3.03 -10.49 3.02
C LYS A 69 -2.97 -9.54 4.22
N ILE A 70 -2.84 -8.24 3.94
CA ILE A 70 -2.82 -7.18 4.96
C ILE A 70 -4.19 -6.51 5.07
N LYS A 71 -4.78 -6.10 3.95
CA LYS A 71 -6.15 -5.57 3.88
C LYS A 71 -6.99 -6.44 2.96
N SER A 72 -8.18 -6.81 3.40
CA SER A 72 -9.16 -7.54 2.58
C SER A 72 -9.69 -6.67 1.45
N GLU A 73 -10.30 -7.34 0.48
CA GLU A 73 -10.91 -6.72 -0.68
C GLU A 73 -11.92 -5.63 -0.27
N THR A 74 -11.76 -4.43 -0.84
CA THR A 74 -12.62 -3.26 -0.63
C THR A 74 -12.87 -2.56 -1.95
N TRP A 75 -13.99 -1.85 -2.04
CA TRP A 75 -14.32 -0.97 -3.17
C TRP A 75 -13.78 0.44 -2.99
N GLU A 76 -13.15 0.73 -1.85
CA GLU A 76 -12.39 1.96 -1.65
C GLU A 76 -11.19 2.00 -2.63
N ASP A 77 -10.91 3.20 -3.13
CA ASP A 77 -9.76 3.44 -4.00
C ASP A 77 -8.47 3.44 -3.18
N ILE A 78 -7.97 2.25 -2.83
CA ILE A 78 -6.72 2.10 -2.09
C ILE A 78 -5.53 2.00 -3.05
N SER A 79 -4.46 2.76 -2.80
CA SER A 79 -3.31 2.84 -3.70
C SER A 79 -1.99 3.13 -2.96
N HIS A 80 -0.87 3.05 -3.70
CA HIS A 80 0.48 3.44 -3.25
C HIS A 80 0.88 2.96 -1.84
N PRO A 81 0.81 1.65 -1.53
CA PRO A 81 1.19 1.16 -0.23
C PRO A 81 2.71 1.20 -0.03
N ILE A 82 3.15 1.53 1.19
CA ILE A 82 4.55 1.54 1.60
C ILE A 82 4.71 0.96 3.01
N PHE A 83 5.90 0.46 3.34
CA PHE A 83 6.21 -0.01 4.69
C PHE A 83 6.56 1.15 5.64
N TYR A 84 6.10 1.06 6.89
CA TYR A 84 6.58 1.86 8.01
C TYR A 84 6.52 1.07 9.31
N LYS A 85 7.67 0.62 9.84
CA LYS A 85 7.75 -0.24 11.03
C LYS A 85 6.79 -1.44 10.92
N ASN A 86 5.84 -1.58 11.84
CA ASN A 86 4.83 -2.64 11.82
C ASN A 86 3.53 -2.28 11.05
N PHE A 87 3.55 -1.20 10.27
CA PHE A 87 2.42 -0.70 9.53
C PHE A 87 2.69 -0.72 8.02
N ILE A 88 1.60 -0.81 7.26
CA ILE A 88 1.57 -0.37 5.87
C ILE A 88 0.86 0.98 5.83
N ILE A 89 1.50 1.98 5.24
CA ILE A 89 0.85 3.27 4.93
C ILE A 89 0.35 3.19 3.50
N TYR A 90 -0.89 3.60 3.24
CA TYR A 90 -1.48 3.60 1.91
C TYR A 90 -2.40 4.81 1.73
N GLU A 91 -2.67 5.16 0.48
CA GLU A 91 -3.61 6.20 0.09
C GLU A 91 -5.02 5.61 0.02
N SER A 92 -6.00 6.33 0.57
CA SER A 92 -7.41 5.91 0.54
C SER A 92 -8.34 7.09 0.84
N PRO A 93 -9.55 7.10 0.25
CA PRO A 93 -10.55 8.12 0.56
C PRO A 93 -11.05 7.99 2.01
N TYR A 94 -10.83 9.02 2.81
CA TYR A 94 -11.45 9.18 4.12
C TYR A 94 -12.46 10.33 4.06
N GLN A 95 -13.74 10.03 4.30
CA GLN A 95 -14.86 10.99 4.16
C GLN A 95 -14.89 11.69 2.78
N GLY A 96 -14.53 10.95 1.72
CA GLY A 96 -14.53 11.44 0.35
C GLY A 96 -13.29 12.24 -0.06
N ILE A 97 -12.26 12.35 0.80
CA ILE A 97 -11.00 13.01 0.48
C ILE A 97 -9.85 12.03 0.68
N ASP A 98 -8.99 11.88 -0.32
CA ASP A 98 -7.83 10.99 -0.25
C ASP A 98 -6.88 11.43 0.85
N ASN A 99 -6.61 10.50 1.77
CA ASN A 99 -5.69 10.70 2.88
C ASN A 99 -4.75 9.50 2.99
N LEU A 100 -3.72 9.68 3.81
CA LEU A 100 -2.80 8.61 4.15
C LEU A 100 -3.30 7.90 5.40
N ILE A 101 -3.46 6.60 5.28
CA ILE A 101 -3.94 5.70 6.33
C ILE A 101 -2.83 4.70 6.64
N ALA A 102 -2.64 4.38 7.92
CA ALA A 102 -1.81 3.27 8.36
C ALA A 102 -2.68 2.07 8.71
N ILE A 103 -2.34 0.87 8.24
CA ILE A 103 -2.88 -0.39 8.73
C ILE A 103 -1.80 -1.16 9.49
N ASN A 104 -2.11 -1.59 10.71
CA ASN A 104 -1.23 -2.46 11.50
C ASN A 104 -1.19 -3.85 10.85
N MET A 105 0.02 -4.37 10.59
CA MET A 105 0.18 -5.65 9.89
C MET A 105 -0.30 -6.86 10.70
N ASP A 106 -0.34 -6.77 12.04
CA ASP A 106 -0.77 -7.86 12.91
C ASP A 106 -2.24 -7.73 13.29
N THR A 107 -2.65 -6.58 13.84
CA THR A 107 -4.01 -6.37 14.38
C THR A 107 -5.04 -6.03 13.31
N LYS A 108 -4.58 -5.58 12.13
CA LYS A 108 -5.42 -5.10 11.02
C LYS A 108 -6.25 -3.87 11.38
N GLU A 109 -5.86 -3.15 12.42
CA GLU A 109 -6.46 -1.87 12.80
C GLU A 109 -5.93 -0.76 11.90
N GLU A 110 -6.81 0.16 11.52
CA GLU A 110 -6.53 1.26 10.62
C GLU A 110 -6.54 2.59 11.36
N TYR A 111 -5.64 3.49 10.98
CA TYR A 111 -5.40 4.76 11.63
C TYR A 111 -5.21 5.86 10.60
N LEU A 112 -5.90 6.98 10.79
CA LEU A 112 -5.74 8.16 9.95
C LEU A 112 -4.45 8.90 10.31
N ILE A 113 -3.56 9.06 9.34
CA ILE A 113 -2.28 9.78 9.51
C ILE A 113 -2.45 11.24 9.11
N THR A 114 -3.14 11.51 8.00
CA THR A 114 -3.38 12.86 7.51
C THR A 114 -4.86 13.20 7.52
N SER A 115 -5.18 14.47 7.73
CA SER A 115 -6.51 15.04 7.50
C SER A 115 -6.35 16.28 6.62
N ARG A 116 -6.32 16.07 5.30
CA ARG A 116 -6.22 17.14 4.30
C ARG A 116 -7.60 17.52 3.79
N LYS A 117 -7.71 18.77 3.33
CA LYS A 117 -8.95 19.31 2.74
C LYS A 117 -9.14 18.94 1.28
N LEU A 118 -8.05 18.64 0.57
CA LEU A 118 -8.06 18.44 -0.89
C LEU A 118 -7.31 17.17 -1.33
N GLY A 119 -6.39 16.65 -0.51
CA GLY A 119 -5.88 15.28 -0.65
C GLY A 119 -4.39 15.13 -0.32
N ALA A 120 -3.98 13.92 0.05
CA ALA A 120 -2.60 13.54 0.28
C ALA A 120 -2.24 12.28 -0.53
N TYR A 121 -1.17 12.34 -1.31
CA TYR A 121 -0.84 11.36 -2.35
C TYR A 121 0.62 10.91 -2.32
N HIS A 122 0.93 9.77 -2.94
CA HIS A 122 2.30 9.27 -3.18
C HIS A 122 3.20 9.31 -1.93
N PRO A 123 2.86 8.55 -0.88
CA PRO A 123 3.64 8.56 0.36
C PRO A 123 5.04 7.95 0.16
N SER A 124 6.01 8.42 0.94
CA SER A 124 7.34 7.79 1.08
C SER A 124 7.93 8.07 2.47
N ILE A 125 8.83 7.20 2.93
CA ILE A 125 9.47 7.31 4.26
C ILE A 125 10.94 7.69 4.11
N THR A 126 11.37 8.74 4.81
CA THR A 126 12.78 9.13 4.89
C THR A 126 13.58 8.18 5.80
N ASN A 127 14.91 8.24 5.71
CA ASN A 127 15.79 7.49 6.62
C ASN A 127 15.57 7.82 8.10
N SER A 128 15.10 9.04 8.40
CA SER A 128 14.76 9.56 9.73
C SER A 128 13.31 9.29 10.16
N ASP A 129 12.62 8.34 9.53
CA ASP A 129 11.23 7.95 9.86
C ASP A 129 10.18 9.07 9.69
N GLN A 130 10.46 10.04 8.81
CA GLN A 130 9.51 11.09 8.45
C GLN A 130 8.70 10.67 7.22
N LEU A 131 7.42 11.03 7.20
CA LEU A 131 6.57 10.84 6.04
C LEU A 131 6.69 12.02 5.10
N LEU A 132 7.08 11.76 3.87
CA LEU A 132 6.94 12.68 2.75
C LEU A 132 5.74 12.27 1.92
N PHE A 133 5.00 13.25 1.41
CA PHE A 133 3.88 13.01 0.52
C PHE A 133 3.60 14.24 -0.35
N SER A 134 2.83 14.03 -1.42
CA SER A 134 2.33 15.11 -2.26
C SER A 134 1.03 15.65 -1.66
N ASP A 135 1.06 16.88 -1.17
CA ASP A 135 -0.10 17.60 -0.62
C ASP A 135 -0.79 18.38 -1.73
N TYR A 136 -2.06 18.11 -1.95
CA TYR A 136 -2.85 18.80 -2.96
C TYR A 136 -3.54 20.01 -2.35
N SER A 137 -3.41 21.16 -3.02
CA SER A 137 -3.96 22.44 -2.61
C SER A 137 -4.61 23.15 -3.80
N LEU A 138 -5.23 24.30 -3.56
CA LEU A 138 -5.71 25.17 -4.63
C LEU A 138 -4.59 25.66 -5.58
N MET A 139 -3.33 25.60 -5.14
CA MET A 139 -2.15 25.95 -5.93
C MET A 139 -1.53 24.72 -6.63
N GLY A 140 -2.22 23.58 -6.62
CA GLY A 140 -1.70 22.32 -7.16
C GLY A 140 -0.97 21.49 -6.11
N LYS A 141 -0.06 20.63 -6.57
CA LYS A 141 0.67 19.66 -5.75
C LYS A 141 1.97 20.27 -5.21
N SER A 142 2.22 20.08 -3.92
CA SER A 142 3.48 20.43 -3.27
C SER A 142 4.00 19.25 -2.45
N VAL A 143 5.30 19.24 -2.11
CA VAL A 143 5.86 18.23 -1.20
C VAL A 143 5.66 18.69 0.22
N ALA A 144 5.02 17.85 1.04
CA ALA A 144 4.86 18.07 2.47
C ALA A 144 5.59 16.98 3.26
N ARG A 145 5.90 17.31 4.52
CA ARG A 145 6.57 16.42 5.46
C ARG A 145 5.89 16.47 6.82
N ILE A 146 5.73 15.31 7.44
CA ILE A 146 5.31 15.19 8.85
C ILE A 146 6.17 14.16 9.58
N ASP A 147 6.37 14.37 10.89
CA ASP A 147 6.97 13.37 11.76
C ASP A 147 5.92 12.32 12.12
N LEU A 148 6.29 11.04 12.01
CA LEU A 148 5.39 9.95 12.35
C LEU A 148 5.50 9.61 13.83
N ASP A 149 4.38 9.75 14.54
CA ASP A 149 4.19 9.32 15.92
C ASP A 149 2.88 8.55 16.00
N SER A 150 2.97 7.21 16.06
CA SER A 150 1.81 6.33 16.04
C SER A 150 0.87 6.52 17.23
N ASN A 151 1.34 7.13 18.32
CA ASN A 151 0.49 7.43 19.49
C ASN A 151 -0.46 8.61 19.24
N LYS A 152 -0.23 9.39 18.18
CA LYS A 152 -1.04 10.56 17.82
C LYS A 152 -2.01 10.29 16.67
N TRP A 153 -1.98 9.10 16.08
CA TRP A 153 -2.87 8.78 14.97
C TRP A 153 -4.29 8.51 15.46
N SER A 154 -5.26 8.93 14.67
CA SER A 154 -6.67 8.75 15.00
C SER A 154 -7.14 7.38 14.51
N PRO A 155 -7.70 6.51 15.37
CA PRO A 155 -8.22 5.21 14.93
C PRO A 155 -9.40 5.39 13.97
N ILE A 156 -9.47 4.56 12.93
CA ILE A 156 -10.59 4.50 11.98
C ILE A 156 -11.50 3.33 12.38
N PRO A 157 -12.78 3.59 12.70
CA PRO A 157 -13.73 2.53 13.00
C PRO A 157 -13.92 1.62 11.79
N LYS A 158 -13.99 0.30 12.01
CA LYS A 158 -14.37 -0.64 10.95
C LYS A 158 -15.82 -0.36 10.55
N ILE A 159 -16.03 -0.03 9.29
CA ILE A 159 -17.37 0.10 8.73
C ILE A 159 -17.90 -1.31 8.46
N VAL A 160 -19.01 -1.64 9.09
CA VAL A 160 -19.75 -2.87 8.80
C VAL A 160 -20.89 -2.50 7.86
N TYR A 161 -20.77 -2.90 6.60
CA TYR A 161 -21.87 -2.73 5.65
C TYR A 161 -23.01 -3.70 6.01
N ALA A 162 -24.24 -3.25 5.87
CA ALA A 162 -25.39 -4.14 5.95
C ALA A 162 -25.26 -5.23 4.87
N PRO A 163 -25.63 -6.50 5.15
CA PRO A 163 -25.70 -7.52 4.12
C PRO A 163 -26.65 -7.06 3.01
N ARG A 164 -26.35 -7.44 1.78
CA ARG A 164 -27.24 -7.23 0.64
C ARG A 164 -28.53 -8.04 0.80
#